data_AF-A0A966WD48-F1
#
_entry.id   AF-A0A966WD48-F1
#
_cell.length_a   1.000
_cell.length_b   1.000
_cell.length_c   1.000
_cell.angle_alpha   90.00
_cell.angle_beta   90.00
_cell.angle_gamma   90.00
#
_symmetry.space_group_name_H-M   'P 1'
#
loop_
_entity.id
_entity.type
_entity.pdbx_description
1 polymer ?
#
loop_
_entity_poly.entity_id
_entity_poly.type
_entity_poly.pdbx_seq_one_letter_code
_entity_poly.pdbx_strand_id
1 'polypeptide(L)'
;MKWLGATLSGGERQRVVVARALAQESPVLLLDEPTSALDLGHQQRALELVDKLRRERGITVVSAMHDLTLAGLYADRLLLLHQGVAVARGDAQAVLRSETLAEFYGISARVIHEADGTVVVVPQRVAGEL
;
A
#
# COMPACT_ATOMS: atom_id res chain seq x y z
N MET A 1 27.38 -16.18 1.29
CA MET A 1 26.60 -16.09 0.04
C MET A 1 26.47 -14.61 -0.33
N LYS A 2 27.33 -14.12 -1.23
CA LYS A 2 27.42 -12.70 -1.60
C LYS A 2 26.35 -12.44 -2.67
N TRP A 3 25.31 -11.69 -2.34
CA TRP A 3 24.20 -11.40 -3.26
C TRP A 3 24.71 -10.62 -4.49
N LEU A 4 24.41 -11.11 -5.69
CA LEU A 4 24.68 -10.50 -7.01
C LEU A 4 23.80 -9.25 -7.31
N GLY A 5 23.33 -8.53 -6.28
CA GLY A 5 22.37 -7.42 -6.43
C GLY A 5 23.00 -6.02 -6.58
N ALA A 6 24.32 -5.91 -6.66
CA ALA A 6 25.04 -4.63 -6.58
C ALA A 6 24.83 -3.69 -7.79
N THR A 7 24.18 -4.16 -8.86
CA THR A 7 23.94 -3.40 -10.09
C THR A 7 22.46 -3.13 -10.40
N LEU A 8 21.53 -3.59 -9.56
CA LEU A 8 20.10 -3.38 -9.79
C LEU A 8 19.62 -2.09 -9.12
N SER A 9 18.87 -1.27 -9.85
CA SER A 9 18.07 -0.20 -9.28
C SER A 9 17.04 -0.75 -8.27
N GLY A 10 16.52 0.11 -7.39
CA GLY A 10 15.49 -0.29 -6.41
C GLY A 10 14.29 -0.98 -7.07
N GLY A 11 13.80 -0.43 -8.18
CA GLY A 11 12.68 -1.00 -8.95
C GLY A 11 13.00 -2.33 -9.63
N GLU A 12 14.23 -2.52 -10.12
CA GLU A 12 14.64 -3.83 -10.67
C GLU A 12 14.72 -4.90 -9.59
N ARG A 13 15.31 -4.57 -8.44
CA ARG A 13 15.39 -5.47 -7.30
C ARG A 13 13.99 -5.89 -6.83
N GLN A 14 13.04 -4.96 -6.82
CA GLN A 14 11.65 -5.25 -6.47
C GLN A 14 10.96 -6.17 -7.48
N ARG A 15 11.12 -5.92 -8.79
CA ARG A 15 10.57 -6.81 -9.82
C ARG A 15 11.11 -8.24 -9.69
N VAL A 16 12.40 -8.39 -9.37
CA VAL A 16 13.01 -9.71 -9.11
C VAL A 16 12.39 -10.37 -7.88
N VAL A 17 12.12 -9.62 -6.81
CA VAL A 17 11.46 -10.15 -5.61
C VAL A 17 10.04 -10.62 -5.92
N VAL A 18 9.26 -9.81 -6.64
CA VAL A 18 7.89 -10.16 -7.08
C VAL A 18 7.93 -11.40 -7.98
N ALA A 19 8.81 -11.43 -8.99
CA ALA A 19 8.97 -12.58 -9.87
C ALA A 19 9.36 -13.85 -9.11
N ARG A 20 10.28 -13.75 -8.14
CA ARG A 20 10.67 -14.89 -7.28
C ARG A 20 9.50 -15.41 -6.45
N ALA A 21 8.69 -14.51 -5.88
CA ALA A 21 7.53 -14.93 -5.08
C ALA A 21 6.47 -15.62 -5.94
N LEU A 22 6.26 -15.17 -7.19
CA LEU A 22 5.31 -15.78 -8.12
C LEU A 22 5.79 -17.12 -8.68
N ALA A 23 7.11 -17.30 -8.84
CA ALA A 23 7.69 -18.55 -9.34
C ALA A 23 7.44 -19.74 -8.39
N GLN A 24 7.06 -19.47 -7.14
CA GLN A 24 6.71 -20.51 -6.16
C GLN A 24 5.27 -21.02 -6.29
N GLU A 25 4.47 -20.46 -7.21
CA GLU A 25 3.04 -20.81 -7.38
C GLU A 25 2.24 -20.70 -6.08
N SER A 26 2.66 -19.82 -5.16
CA SER A 26 1.99 -19.64 -3.88
C SER A 26 0.59 -19.06 -4.08
N PRO A 27 -0.45 -19.60 -3.39
CA PRO A 27 -1.80 -19.04 -3.43
C PRO A 27 -1.90 -17.69 -2.70
N VAL A 28 -0.90 -17.35 -1.86
CA VAL A 28 -0.86 -16.12 -1.08
C VAL A 28 0.49 -15.43 -1.24
N LEU A 29 0.45 -14.13 -1.51
CA LEU A 29 1.60 -13.24 -1.59
C LEU A 29 1.55 -12.24 -0.44
N LEU A 30 2.57 -12.25 0.41
CA LEU A 30 2.76 -11.29 1.49
C LEU A 30 3.78 -10.24 1.04
N LEU A 31 3.39 -8.97 1.06
CA LEU A 31 4.23 -7.84 0.68
C LEU A 31 4.41 -6.90 1.87
N ASP A 32 5.65 -6.70 2.27
CA ASP A 32 5.99 -5.75 3.32
C ASP A 32 6.56 -4.48 2.68
N GLU A 33 5.76 -3.41 2.70
CA GLU A 33 6.06 -2.11 2.08
C GLU A 33 6.68 -2.21 0.68
N PRO A 34 5.98 -2.82 -0.29
CA PRO A 34 6.56 -3.11 -1.59
C PRO A 34 6.98 -1.84 -2.32
N THR A 35 6.34 -0.71 -2.08
CA THR A 35 6.60 0.57 -2.75
C THR A 35 7.70 1.42 -2.10
N SER A 36 8.36 0.90 -1.05
CA SER A 36 9.46 1.60 -0.38
C SER A 36 10.63 1.87 -1.34
N ALA A 37 11.26 3.03 -1.19
CA ALA A 37 12.38 3.50 -2.02
C ALA A 37 12.10 3.65 -3.53
N LEU A 38 10.84 3.64 -3.95
CA LEU A 38 10.43 3.94 -5.32
C LEU A 38 9.89 5.37 -5.44
N ASP A 39 10.14 6.01 -6.58
CA ASP A 39 9.41 7.21 -6.97
C ASP A 39 7.96 6.88 -7.38
N LEU A 40 7.10 7.89 -7.43
CA LEU A 40 5.66 7.76 -7.67
C LEU A 40 5.33 6.92 -8.93
N GLY A 41 6.05 7.14 -10.03
CA GLY A 41 5.80 6.41 -11.27
C GLY A 41 6.26 4.94 -11.22
N HIS A 42 7.29 4.63 -10.44
CA HIS A 42 7.69 3.26 -10.18
C HIS A 42 6.73 2.56 -9.19
N GLN A 43 6.22 3.28 -8.18
CA GLN A 43 5.24 2.74 -7.23
C GLN A 43 3.97 2.26 -7.95
N GLN A 44 3.42 3.11 -8.83
CA GLN A 44 2.25 2.78 -9.64
C GLN A 44 2.48 1.53 -10.47
N ARG A 45 3.55 1.49 -11.28
CA ARG A 45 3.88 0.32 -12.11
C ARG A 45 4.04 -0.97 -11.31
N ALA A 46 4.61 -0.89 -10.11
CA ALA A 46 4.77 -2.04 -9.26
C ALA A 46 3.42 -2.57 -8.73
N LEU A 47 2.55 -1.68 -8.25
CA LEU A 47 1.22 -2.04 -7.76
C LEU A 47 0.30 -2.54 -8.88
N GLU A 48 0.35 -1.92 -10.07
CA GLU A 48 -0.36 -2.40 -11.27
C GLU A 48 0.08 -3.80 -11.67
N LEU A 49 1.38 -4.09 -11.64
CA LEU A 49 1.90 -5.42 -11.92
C LEU A 49 1.34 -6.44 -10.90
N VAL A 50 1.36 -6.12 -9.61
CA VAL A 50 0.83 -6.99 -8.56
C VAL A 50 -0.68 -7.21 -8.74
N ASP A 51 -1.47 -6.17 -9.01
CA ASP A 51 -2.91 -6.29 -9.21
C ASP A 51 -3.25 -7.11 -10.47
N LYS A 52 -2.52 -6.90 -11.57
CA LYS A 52 -2.64 -7.72 -12.78
C LYS A 52 -2.43 -9.20 -12.47
N LEU A 53 -1.33 -9.53 -11.78
CA LEU A 53 -0.99 -10.91 -11.44
C LEU A 53 -2.00 -11.55 -10.48
N ARG A 54 -2.46 -10.77 -9.49
CA ARG A 54 -3.54 -11.16 -8.59
C ARG A 54 -4.78 -11.60 -9.36
N ARG A 55 -5.23 -10.77 -10.32
CA ARG A 55 -6.42 -11.05 -11.15
C ARG A 55 -6.22 -12.24 -12.09
N GLU A 56 -5.09 -12.31 -12.78
CA GLU A 56 -4.81 -13.36 -13.77
C GLU A 56 -4.62 -14.74 -13.13
N ARG A 57 -4.00 -14.80 -11.94
CA ARG A 57 -3.64 -16.06 -11.28
C ARG A 57 -4.56 -16.44 -10.12
N GLY A 58 -5.50 -15.56 -9.75
CA GLY A 58 -6.39 -15.78 -8.61
C GLY A 58 -5.67 -15.86 -7.26
N ILE A 59 -4.49 -15.23 -7.13
CA ILE A 59 -3.72 -15.24 -5.88
C ILE A 59 -4.28 -14.21 -4.89
N THR A 60 -4.17 -14.51 -3.60
CA THR A 60 -4.47 -13.54 -2.53
C THR A 60 -3.23 -12.69 -2.25
N VAL A 61 -3.38 -11.37 -2.20
CA VAL A 61 -2.30 -10.46 -1.83
C VAL A 61 -2.63 -9.80 -0.50
N VAL A 62 -1.71 -9.84 0.45
CA VAL A 62 -1.75 -9.06 1.69
C VAL A 62 -0.54 -8.15 1.70
N SER A 63 -0.76 -6.84 1.72
CA SER A 63 0.31 -5.85 1.68
C SER A 63 0.24 -4.91 2.87
N ALA A 64 1.37 -4.72 3.55
CA ALA A 64 1.57 -3.56 4.42
C ALA A 64 1.89 -2.34 3.55
N MET A 65 1.22 -1.21 3.81
CA MET A 65 1.31 0.01 3.01
C MET A 65 1.40 1.22 3.94
N HIS A 66 2.29 2.17 3.65
CA HIS A 66 2.38 3.44 4.36
C HIS A 66 1.63 4.58 3.65
N ASP A 67 1.47 4.49 2.32
CA ASP A 67 0.69 5.46 1.55
C ASP A 67 -0.78 5.03 1.54
N LEU A 68 -1.61 5.77 2.28
CA LEU A 68 -3.04 5.48 2.45
C LEU A 68 -3.84 5.68 1.15
N THR A 69 -3.44 6.62 0.30
CA THR A 69 -4.11 6.87 -0.99
C THR A 69 -3.85 5.71 -1.93
N LEU A 70 -2.59 5.27 -2.05
CA LEU A 70 -2.26 4.08 -2.84
C LEU A 70 -2.91 2.81 -2.26
N ALA A 71 -2.92 2.66 -0.93
CA ALA A 71 -3.60 1.54 -0.30
C ALA A 71 -5.10 1.50 -0.65
N GLY A 72 -5.79 2.65 -0.56
CA GLY A 72 -7.20 2.76 -0.91
C GLY A 72 -7.50 2.56 -2.40
N LEU A 73 -6.55 2.87 -3.28
CA LEU A 73 -6.69 2.70 -4.73
C LEU A 73 -6.57 1.23 -5.18
N TYR A 74 -5.64 0.47 -4.59
CA TYR A 74 -5.31 -0.88 -5.08
C TYR A 74 -5.89 -2.02 -4.24
N ALA A 75 -6.23 -1.78 -2.97
CA ALA A 75 -6.75 -2.84 -2.12
C ALA A 75 -8.27 -2.97 -2.24
N ASP A 76 -8.79 -4.20 -2.34
CA ASP A 76 -10.25 -4.40 -2.23
C ASP A 76 -10.73 -4.15 -0.80
N ARG A 77 -9.83 -4.34 0.19
CA ARG A 77 -10.10 -4.17 1.60
C ARG A 77 -8.91 -3.62 2.35
N LEU A 78 -9.19 -2.75 3.31
CA LEU A 78 -8.22 -2.20 4.24
C LEU A 78 -8.46 -2.70 5.66
N LEU A 79 -7.37 -2.76 6.42
CA LEU A 79 -7.32 -3.03 7.85
C LEU A 79 -6.35 -2.01 8.46
N LEU A 80 -6.85 -1.10 9.29
CA LEU A 80 -6.01 -0.22 10.09
C LEU A 80 -5.63 -0.92 11.38
N LEU A 81 -4.33 -0.98 11.65
CA LEU A 81 -3.75 -1.56 12.85
C LEU A 81 -3.13 -0.45 13.70
N HIS A 82 -3.47 -0.42 14.99
CA HIS A 82 -2.86 0.46 15.98
C HIS A 82 -2.54 -0.36 17.24
N GLN A 83 -1.28 -0.32 17.69
CA GLN A 83 -0.82 -1.05 18.88
C GLN A 83 -1.17 -2.55 18.86
N GLY A 84 -1.06 -3.19 17.69
CA GLY A 84 -1.38 -4.61 17.50
C GLY A 84 -2.87 -4.95 17.44
N VAL A 85 -3.77 -3.95 17.48
CA VAL A 85 -5.22 -4.13 17.43
C VAL A 85 -5.79 -3.56 16.14
N ALA A 86 -6.75 -4.28 15.56
CA ALA A 86 -7.53 -3.79 14.41
C ALA A 86 -8.51 -2.70 14.87
N VAL A 87 -8.31 -1.47 14.39
CA VAL A 87 -9.13 -0.31 14.77
C VAL A 87 -10.18 0.04 13.71
N ALA A 88 -9.94 -0.33 12.45
CA ALA A 88 -10.93 -0.22 11.37
C ALA A 88 -10.70 -1.29 10.30
N ARG A 89 -11.78 -1.76 9.67
CA ARG A 89 -11.72 -2.76 8.60
C ARG A 89 -12.90 -2.61 7.63
N GLY A 90 -12.65 -2.68 6.33
CA GLY A 90 -13.69 -2.39 5.31
C GLY A 90 -13.09 -2.12 3.95
N ASP A 91 -13.86 -1.52 3.04
CA ASP A 91 -13.33 -0.89 1.84
C ASP A 91 -12.65 0.46 2.19
N ALA A 92 -12.07 1.12 1.18
CA ALA A 92 -11.39 2.40 1.37
C ALA A 92 -12.30 3.49 1.95
N GLN A 93 -13.55 3.58 1.50
CA GLN A 93 -14.49 4.62 1.94
C GLN A 93 -14.93 4.44 3.40
N ALA A 94 -15.10 3.19 3.83
CA ALA A 94 -15.46 2.87 5.19
C ALA A 94 -14.29 3.10 6.16
N VAL A 95 -13.06 2.82 5.73
CA VAL A 95 -11.87 2.77 6.59
C VAL A 95 -11.10 4.08 6.65
N LEU A 96 -10.89 4.74 5.52
CA LEU A 96 -10.11 5.98 5.46
C LEU A 96 -11.02 7.16 5.79
N ARG A 97 -10.97 7.61 7.04
CA ARG A 97 -11.73 8.77 7.54
C ARG A 97 -10.82 9.70 8.29
N SER A 98 -11.02 11.01 8.14
CA SER A 98 -10.19 12.02 8.80
C SER A 98 -10.18 11.83 10.32
N GLU A 99 -11.32 11.50 10.93
CA GLU A 99 -11.47 11.31 12.37
C GLU A 99 -10.68 10.09 12.85
N THR A 100 -10.80 8.95 12.15
CA THR A 100 -10.09 7.72 12.48
C THR A 100 -8.57 7.89 12.36
N LEU A 101 -8.12 8.59 11.33
CA LEU A 101 -6.71 8.87 11.10
C LEU A 101 -6.13 9.81 12.18
N ALA A 102 -6.89 10.83 12.58
CA ALA A 102 -6.49 11.71 13.68
C ALA A 102 -6.44 10.98 15.02
N GLU A 103 -7.46 10.18 15.34
CA GLU A 103 -7.58 9.46 16.61
C GLU A 103 -6.46 8.43 16.81
N PHE A 104 -6.20 7.58 15.83
CA PHE A 104 -5.29 6.44 15.99
C PHE A 104 -3.87 6.69 15.47
N TYR A 105 -3.65 7.64 14.58
CA TYR A 105 -2.34 7.91 14.01
C TYR A 105 -1.82 9.32 14.28
N GLY A 106 -2.63 10.18 14.93
CA GLY A 106 -2.24 11.55 15.24
C GLY A 106 -1.98 12.42 14.00
N ILE A 107 -2.49 12.01 12.83
CA ILE A 107 -2.25 12.72 11.58
C ILE A 107 -3.39 13.69 11.28
N SER A 108 -3.04 14.93 10.93
CA SER A 108 -3.99 15.88 10.36
C SER A 108 -4.05 15.65 8.85
N ALA A 109 -5.13 15.03 8.37
CA ALA A 109 -5.33 14.78 6.95
C ALA A 109 -6.77 15.04 6.55
N ARG A 110 -6.94 15.63 5.36
CA ARG A 110 -8.24 15.74 4.71
C ARG A 110 -8.43 14.53 3.82
N VAL A 111 -9.48 13.76 4.09
CA VAL A 111 -9.90 12.66 3.22
C VAL A 111 -10.93 13.16 2.22
N ILE A 112 -10.66 12.95 0.93
CA ILE A 112 -11.53 13.31 -0.18
C ILE A 112 -12.11 12.02 -0.74
N HIS A 113 -13.43 11.97 -0.88
CA HIS A 113 -14.13 10.86 -1.52
C HIS A 113 -14.63 11.36 -2.88
N GLU A 114 -14.11 10.76 -3.94
CA GLU A 114 -14.54 11.05 -5.31
C GLU A 114 -15.80 10.27 -5.66
N ALA A 115 -16.54 10.75 -6.66
CA ALA A 115 -17.80 10.14 -7.08
C ALA A 115 -17.63 8.71 -7.66
N ASP A 116 -16.44 8.38 -8.14
CA ASP A 116 -16.09 7.07 -8.69
C ASP A 116 -15.68 6.05 -7.62
N GLY A 117 -15.70 6.43 -6.33
CA GLY A 117 -15.30 5.58 -5.22
C GLY A 117 -13.86 5.78 -4.76
N THR A 118 -13.04 6.53 -5.50
CA THR A 118 -11.65 6.81 -5.13
C THR A 118 -11.58 7.59 -3.83
N VAL A 119 -10.65 7.22 -2.95
CA VAL A 119 -10.39 7.93 -1.70
C VAL A 119 -8.98 8.48 -1.73
N VAL A 120 -8.86 9.80 -1.56
CA VAL A 120 -7.57 10.51 -1.55
C VAL A 120 -7.33 11.07 -0.16
N VAL A 121 -6.22 10.68 0.45
CA VAL A 121 -5.79 11.20 1.75
C VAL A 121 -4.76 12.29 1.50
N VAL A 122 -5.11 13.53 1.85
CA VAL A 122 -4.25 14.72 1.68
C VAL A 122 -3.76 15.18 3.05
N PRO A 123 -2.46 15.02 3.37
CA PRO A 123 -1.88 15.57 4.58
C PRO A 123 -2.09 17.07 4.64
N GLN A 124 -2.48 17.57 5.81
CA GLN A 124 -2.66 19.00 6.06
C GLN A 124 -1.51 19.51 6.91
N ARG A 125 -0.98 20.66 6.51
CA ARG A 125 -0.07 21.42 7.37
C ARG A 125 -0.89 22.04 8.48
N VAL A 126 -0.69 21.60 9.72
CA VAL A 126 -1.23 22.29 10.89
C VAL A 126 -0.39 23.55 11.10
N ALA A 127 -1.02 24.72 11.01
CA ALA A 127 -0.34 25.98 11.26
C ALA A 127 -0.20 26.18 12.78
N GLY A 128 0.95 25.81 13.34
CA GLY A 128 1.32 26.11 14.72
C GLY A 128 1.61 24.87 15.57
N GLU A 129 2.89 24.73 15.92
CA GLU A 129 3.50 24.17 17.14
C GLU A 129 4.88 23.59 16.77
N LEU A 130 5.86 24.50 16.73
CA LEU A 130 7.27 24.21 17.02
C LEU A 130 7.57 24.81 18.39
#